data_AF-A0A162LDI7-F1
#
_entry.id   AF-A0A162LDI7-F1
#
_cell.length_a   1.000
_cell.length_b   1.000
_cell.length_c   1.000
_cell.angle_alpha   90.00
_cell.angle_beta   90.00
_cell.angle_gamma   90.00
#
_symmetry.space_group_name_H-M   'P 1'
#
loop_
_entity.id
_entity.type
_entity.pdbx_description
1 polymer ?
#
loop_
_entity_poly.entity_id
_entity_poly.type
_entity_poly.pdbx_seq_one_letter_code
_entity_poly.pdbx_strand_id
1 'polypeptide(L)'
;MRLEGLRTEIAAARIVDCGMVHERVLRAADGQTPLPSDLPNGVVRAGLCPMPVRRQRLACSHTTARVRMIEAVRALQDVDDPAAATLQDRLGELDARIGRIDHARGDAELAHALACRDGDAATRDDAAAQIARTGQQFTRALAELDALRSDLLAAMDRQLAKTIAAGGVSSPGISPSV
;
A
#
# COMPACT_ATOMS: atom_id res chain seq x y z
N MET A 1 -1.89 7.07 -24.15
CA MET A 1 -3.32 6.90 -23.73
C MET A 1 -3.45 6.87 -22.21
N ARG A 2 -4.64 7.08 -21.61
CA ARG A 2 -4.84 7.08 -20.13
C ARG A 2 -4.22 5.87 -19.42
N LEU A 3 -4.37 4.66 -19.98
CA LEU A 3 -3.83 3.42 -19.43
C LEU A 3 -2.30 3.37 -19.41
N GLU A 4 -1.64 3.93 -20.42
CA GLU A 4 -0.17 3.99 -20.56
C GLU A 4 0.46 4.92 -19.51
N GLY A 5 -0.20 6.06 -19.24
CA GLY A 5 0.21 6.97 -18.15
C GLY A 5 0.13 6.28 -16.79
N LEU A 6 -1.02 5.63 -16.50
CA LEU A 6 -1.19 4.84 -15.27
C LEU A 6 -0.15 3.73 -15.14
N ARG A 7 0.16 3.03 -16.23
CA ARG A 7 1.16 1.96 -16.26
C ARG A 7 2.53 2.47 -15.83
N THR A 8 2.93 3.64 -16.36
CA THR A 8 4.20 4.29 -16.04
C THR A 8 4.25 4.70 -14.56
N GLU A 9 3.18 5.31 -14.05
CA GLU A 9 3.10 5.72 -12.64
C GLU A 9 3.17 4.51 -11.68
N ILE A 10 2.43 3.43 -11.97
CA ILE A 10 2.42 2.22 -11.15
C ILE A 10 3.78 1.51 -11.19
N ALA A 11 4.44 1.46 -12.35
CA ALA A 11 5.78 0.88 -12.49
C ALA A 11 6.83 1.67 -11.68
N ALA A 12 6.71 2.99 -11.61
CA ALA A 12 7.60 3.85 -10.84
C ALA A 12 7.33 3.81 -9.32
N ALA A 13 6.14 3.37 -8.90
CA ALA A 13 5.77 3.25 -7.51
C ALA A 13 6.58 2.12 -6.82
N ARG A 14 6.86 2.31 -5.53
CA ARG A 14 7.78 1.47 -4.75
C ARG A 14 7.07 0.73 -3.63
N ILE A 15 7.46 -0.52 -3.42
CA ILE A 15 7.17 -1.28 -2.20
C ILE A 15 8.35 -1.04 -1.26
N VAL A 16 8.10 -0.34 -0.15
CA VAL A 16 9.13 -0.05 0.86
C VAL A 16 8.55 -0.42 2.22
N ASP A 17 9.27 -1.28 2.93
CA ASP A 17 8.99 -1.54 4.33
C ASP A 17 9.43 -0.34 5.16
N CYS A 18 8.47 0.39 5.74
CA CYS A 18 8.77 1.47 6.67
C CYS A 18 8.92 0.99 8.12
N GLY A 19 8.78 -0.31 8.38
CA GLY A 19 8.71 -0.87 9.73
C GLY A 19 7.55 -0.33 10.55
N MET A 20 6.55 0.27 9.89
CA MET A 20 5.43 0.98 10.52
C MET A 20 5.88 2.06 11.52
N VAL A 21 7.00 2.73 11.21
CA VAL A 21 7.60 3.74 12.10
C VAL A 21 6.65 4.88 12.47
N HIS A 22 5.66 5.20 11.62
CA HIS A 22 4.69 6.26 11.88
C HIS A 22 3.72 5.92 13.03
N GLU A 23 3.61 4.64 13.42
CA GLU A 23 2.85 4.20 14.59
C GLU A 23 3.64 4.26 15.89
N ARG A 24 4.97 4.42 15.82
CA ARG A 24 5.87 4.35 16.98
C ARG A 24 5.60 5.49 17.97
N VAL A 25 5.50 5.14 19.25
CA VAL A 25 5.54 6.11 20.36
C VAL A 25 6.99 6.54 20.61
N LEU A 26 7.23 7.85 20.69
CA LEU A 26 8.54 8.42 20.99
C LEU A 26 8.86 8.27 22.48
N ARG A 27 10.13 8.00 22.77
CA ARG A 27 10.61 7.73 24.13
C ARG A 27 11.76 8.65 24.49
N ALA A 28 11.99 8.82 25.79
CA ALA A 28 13.16 9.48 26.34
C ALA A 28 14.45 8.69 26.03
N ALA A 29 15.60 9.24 26.42
CA ALA A 29 16.91 8.63 26.18
C ALA A 29 17.10 7.26 26.86
N ASP A 30 16.30 6.95 27.88
CA ASP A 30 16.28 5.64 28.54
C ASP A 30 15.66 4.52 27.68
N GLY A 31 15.03 4.88 26.55
CA GLY A 31 14.38 3.95 25.64
C GLY A 31 13.10 3.32 26.18
N GLN A 32 12.64 3.69 27.37
CA GLN A 32 11.46 3.11 28.02
C GLN A 32 10.37 4.16 28.29
N THR A 33 10.73 5.34 28.78
CA THR A 33 9.75 6.35 29.19
C THR A 33 9.14 7.02 27.97
N PRO A 34 7.81 6.91 27.73
CA PRO A 34 7.17 7.62 26.62
C PRO A 34 7.22 9.13 26.83
N LEU A 35 7.43 9.90 25.76
CA LEU A 35 7.37 11.35 25.83
C LEU A 35 5.91 11.81 26.00
N PRO A 36 5.62 12.73 26.94
CA PRO A 36 4.26 13.18 27.23
C PRO A 36 3.71 14.09 26.12
N SER A 37 2.38 14.10 25.97
CA SER A 37 1.65 14.93 25.01
C SER A 37 0.32 15.38 25.60
N ASP A 38 -0.15 16.58 25.24
CA ASP A 38 -1.48 17.10 25.63
C ASP A 38 -2.63 16.49 24.79
N LEU A 39 -2.30 15.64 23.81
CA LEU A 39 -3.29 14.90 23.03
C LEU A 39 -3.98 13.81 23.88
N PRO A 40 -5.20 13.35 23.51
CA PRO A 40 -5.97 12.40 24.32
C PRO A 40 -5.23 11.11 24.74
N ASN A 41 -4.28 10.65 23.94
CA ASN A 41 -3.50 9.43 24.22
C ASN A 41 -2.31 9.68 25.17
N GLY A 42 -2.04 10.92 25.57
CA GLY A 42 -1.02 11.29 26.56
C GLY A 42 0.43 11.11 26.12
N VAL A 43 0.69 10.65 24.89
CA VAL A 43 2.04 10.32 24.41
C VAL A 43 2.32 10.89 23.02
N VAL A 44 3.60 11.23 22.76
CA VAL A 44 4.06 11.69 21.44
C VAL A 44 4.29 10.50 20.50
N ARG A 45 3.88 10.63 19.24
CA ARG A 45 4.15 9.65 18.17
C ARG A 45 5.10 10.23 17.13
N ALA A 46 5.78 9.36 16.39
CA ALA A 46 6.72 9.74 15.33
C ALA A 46 6.07 10.56 14.19
N GLY A 47 4.75 10.40 14.00
CA GLY A 47 3.98 11.10 12.97
C GLY A 47 4.08 10.45 11.59
N LEU A 48 3.28 10.94 10.65
CA LEU A 48 3.18 10.38 9.31
C LEU A 48 4.43 10.65 8.46
N CYS A 49 4.73 9.72 7.55
CA CYS A 49 5.76 9.94 6.53
C CYS A 49 5.50 11.23 5.71
N PRO A 50 6.55 11.96 5.27
CA PRO A 50 6.39 13.12 4.41
C PRO A 50 5.60 12.81 3.14
N MET A 51 4.84 13.79 2.64
CA MET A 51 4.00 13.62 1.45
C MET A 51 4.73 13.07 0.21
N PRO A 52 5.95 13.54 -0.15
CA PRO A 52 6.69 12.98 -1.28
C PRO A 52 6.94 11.48 -1.17
N VAL A 53 7.20 11.01 0.06
CA VAL A 53 7.41 9.60 0.37
C VAL A 53 6.10 8.82 0.25
N ARG A 54 5.01 9.35 0.83
CA ARG A 54 3.69 8.71 0.77
C ARG A 54 3.16 8.56 -0.66
N ARG A 55 3.43 9.51 -1.55
CA ARG A 55 2.99 9.45 -2.95
C ARG A 55 3.64 8.34 -3.77
N GLN A 56 4.79 7.82 -3.33
CA GLN A 56 5.53 6.78 -4.05
C GLN A 56 5.40 5.39 -3.41
N ARG A 57 5.12 5.31 -2.10
CA ARG A 57 5.06 4.05 -1.37
C ARG A 57 3.67 3.43 -1.45
N LEU A 58 3.53 2.31 -2.14
CA LEU A 58 2.23 1.62 -2.24
C LEU A 58 1.82 0.93 -0.95
N ALA A 59 2.76 0.63 -0.05
CA ALA A 59 2.52 -0.19 1.13
C ALA A 59 1.91 0.54 2.33
N CYS A 60 1.98 1.87 2.38
CA CYS A 60 1.53 2.63 3.53
C CYS A 60 0.00 2.75 3.53
N SER A 61 -0.69 2.52 4.65
CA SER A 61 -2.14 2.76 4.79
C SER A 61 -2.53 4.17 4.31
N HIS A 62 -1.69 5.16 4.62
CA HIS A 62 -1.87 6.58 4.30
C HIS A 62 -1.40 7.00 2.89
N THR A 63 -1.15 6.06 1.98
CA THR A 63 -0.70 6.35 0.63
C THR A 63 -1.83 6.81 -0.28
N THR A 64 -1.53 7.68 -1.23
CA THR A 64 -2.39 7.95 -2.38
C THR A 64 -1.98 7.13 -3.61
N ALA A 65 -0.85 6.43 -3.56
CA ALA A 65 -0.31 5.70 -4.72
C ALA A 65 -1.23 4.55 -5.15
N ARG A 66 -1.93 3.90 -4.20
CA ARG A 66 -2.88 2.82 -4.50
C ARG A 66 -4.12 3.31 -5.27
N VAL A 67 -4.44 4.61 -5.24
CA VAL A 67 -5.51 5.19 -6.06
C VAL A 67 -5.24 4.96 -7.54
N ARG A 68 -3.96 5.04 -7.98
CA ARG A 68 -3.59 4.76 -9.38
C ARG A 68 -3.82 3.31 -9.77
N MET A 69 -3.61 2.36 -8.85
CA MET A 69 -3.94 0.96 -9.09
C MET A 69 -5.46 0.76 -9.24
N ILE A 70 -6.27 1.42 -8.42
CA ILE A 70 -7.75 1.40 -8.54
C ILE A 70 -8.19 1.97 -9.89
N GLU A 71 -7.62 3.11 -10.30
CA GLU A 71 -7.91 3.73 -11.59
C GLU A 71 -7.51 2.82 -12.77
N ALA A 72 -6.38 2.12 -12.67
CA ALA A 72 -5.94 1.16 -13.69
C ALA A 72 -6.86 -0.06 -13.77
N VAL A 73 -7.30 -0.60 -12.64
CA VAL A 73 -8.28 -1.70 -12.62
C VAL A 73 -9.59 -1.26 -13.27
N ARG A 74 -10.11 -0.06 -12.95
CA ARG A 74 -11.31 0.48 -13.60
C ARG A 74 -11.13 0.61 -15.11
N ALA A 75 -9.98 1.12 -15.57
CA ALA A 75 -9.69 1.22 -16.99
C ALA A 75 -9.61 -0.14 -17.70
N LEU A 76 -9.24 -1.22 -16.98
CA LEU A 76 -9.30 -2.59 -17.48
C LEU A 76 -10.73 -3.15 -17.50
N GLN A 77 -11.58 -2.76 -16.53
CA GLN A 77 -13.01 -3.11 -16.53
C GLN A 77 -13.76 -2.46 -17.69
N ASP A 78 -13.46 -1.20 -18.00
CA ASP A 78 -14.09 -0.45 -19.10
C ASP A 78 -13.87 -1.11 -20.48
N VAL A 79 -12.90 -2.03 -20.60
CA VAL A 79 -12.58 -2.78 -21.82
C VAL A 79 -12.78 -4.29 -21.65
N ASP A 80 -13.54 -4.69 -20.63
CA ASP A 80 -13.88 -6.08 -20.31
C ASP A 80 -12.66 -7.01 -20.20
N ASP A 81 -11.52 -6.54 -19.66
CA ASP A 81 -10.37 -7.41 -19.43
C ASP A 81 -10.73 -8.46 -18.36
N PRO A 82 -10.55 -9.76 -18.64
CA PRO A 82 -10.99 -10.83 -17.75
C PRO A 82 -10.26 -10.86 -16.40
N ALA A 83 -9.08 -10.22 -16.29
CA ALA A 83 -8.35 -10.15 -15.02
C ALA A 83 -8.90 -9.08 -14.07
N ALA A 84 -9.73 -8.14 -14.56
CA ALA A 84 -10.04 -6.92 -13.83
C ALA A 84 -10.82 -7.19 -12.52
N ALA A 85 -11.79 -8.11 -12.53
CA ALA A 85 -12.55 -8.46 -11.33
C ALA A 85 -11.66 -9.05 -10.22
N THR A 86 -10.84 -10.05 -10.56
CA THR A 86 -9.91 -10.66 -9.60
C THR A 86 -8.88 -9.66 -9.07
N LEU A 87 -8.39 -8.74 -9.91
CA LEU A 87 -7.48 -7.68 -9.47
C LEU A 87 -8.17 -6.69 -8.52
N GLN A 88 -9.44 -6.35 -8.76
CA GLN A 88 -10.21 -5.48 -7.89
C GLN A 88 -10.38 -6.09 -6.49
N ASP A 89 -10.81 -7.35 -6.43
CA ASP A 89 -11.07 -8.03 -5.16
C ASP A 89 -9.79 -8.14 -4.33
N ARG A 90 -8.70 -8.61 -4.94
CA ARG A 90 -7.40 -8.71 -4.28
C ARG A 90 -6.88 -7.35 -3.80
N LEU A 91 -7.08 -6.28 -4.58
CA LEU A 91 -6.67 -4.93 -4.19
C LEU A 91 -7.48 -4.43 -2.98
N GLY A 92 -8.80 -4.63 -2.99
CA GLY A 92 -9.67 -4.21 -1.89
C GLY A 92 -9.38 -4.97 -0.60
N GLU A 93 -9.21 -6.29 -0.67
CA GLU A 93 -8.85 -7.13 0.48
C GLU A 93 -7.52 -6.68 1.09
N LEU A 94 -6.53 -6.44 0.23
CA LEU A 94 -5.19 -6.06 0.66
C LEU A 94 -5.14 -4.66 1.28
N ASP A 95 -5.85 -3.69 0.69
CA ASP A 95 -5.97 -2.34 1.24
C ASP A 95 -6.62 -2.36 2.63
N ALA A 96 -7.74 -3.07 2.76
CA ALA A 96 -8.43 -3.22 4.04
C ALA A 96 -7.56 -3.94 5.08
N ARG A 97 -6.78 -4.96 4.66
CA ARG A 97 -5.87 -5.68 5.55
C ARG A 97 -4.72 -4.81 6.02
N ILE A 98 -4.11 -4.02 5.12
CA ILE A 98 -3.06 -3.06 5.48
C ILE A 98 -3.59 -2.05 6.49
N GLY A 99 -4.80 -1.50 6.28
CA GLY A 99 -5.44 -0.58 7.24
C GLY A 99 -5.67 -1.20 8.62
N ARG A 100 -6.13 -2.47 8.69
CA ARG A 100 -6.29 -3.18 9.96
C ARG A 100 -4.96 -3.42 10.69
N ILE A 101 -3.91 -3.78 9.94
CA ILE A 101 -2.56 -3.97 10.50
C ILE A 101 -2.05 -2.65 11.09
N ASP A 102 -2.26 -1.53 10.38
CA ASP A 102 -1.88 -0.18 10.79
C ASP A 102 -2.51 0.22 12.13
N HIS A 103 -3.84 0.09 12.26
CA HIS A 103 -4.52 0.37 13.52
C HIS A 103 -4.08 -0.57 14.65
N ALA A 104 -4.02 -1.87 14.39
CA ALA A 104 -3.59 -2.84 15.40
C ALA A 104 -2.15 -2.57 15.88
N ARG A 105 -1.27 -2.09 15.00
CA ARG A 105 0.09 -1.67 15.37
C ARG A 105 0.05 -0.42 16.24
N GLY A 106 -0.75 0.58 15.86
CA GLY A 106 -0.92 1.81 16.62
C GLY A 106 -1.45 1.57 18.03
N ASP A 107 -2.42 0.67 18.19
CA ASP A 107 -2.96 0.29 19.49
C ASP A 107 -1.91 -0.42 20.35
N ALA A 108 -1.15 -1.34 19.76
CA ALA A 108 -0.11 -2.08 20.47
C ALA A 108 1.07 -1.19 20.90
N GLU A 109 1.50 -0.24 20.06
CA GLU A 109 2.53 0.75 20.39
C GLU A 109 2.11 1.64 21.58
N LEU A 110 0.83 2.04 21.61
CA LEU A 110 0.27 2.81 22.72
C LEU A 110 0.19 1.96 24.00
N ALA A 111 -0.38 0.76 23.94
CA ALA A 111 -0.46 -0.15 25.08
C ALA A 111 0.92 -0.43 25.67
N HIS A 112 1.92 -0.71 24.81
CA HIS A 112 3.30 -0.90 25.24
C HIS A 112 3.87 0.34 25.94
N ALA A 113 3.63 1.53 25.39
CA ALA A 113 4.10 2.77 26.00
C ALA A 113 3.51 3.03 27.39
N LEU A 114 2.20 2.85 27.55
CA LEU A 114 1.52 3.04 28.82
C LEU A 114 1.95 1.99 29.85
N ALA A 115 2.06 0.72 29.43
CA ALA A 115 2.53 -0.35 30.30
C ALA A 115 3.97 -0.15 30.80
N CYS A 116 4.87 0.37 29.95
CA CYS A 116 6.21 0.79 30.37
C CYS A 116 6.18 1.89 31.44
N ARG A 117 5.31 2.90 31.28
CA ARG A 117 5.15 4.00 32.24
C ARG A 117 4.61 3.51 33.58
N ASP A 118 3.61 2.63 33.52
CA ASP A 118 2.85 2.19 34.69
C ASP A 118 3.48 0.97 35.40
N GLY A 119 4.55 0.40 34.82
CA GLY A 119 5.24 -0.77 35.38
C GLY A 119 4.50 -2.10 35.19
N ASP A 120 3.52 -2.15 34.29
CA ASP A 120 2.75 -3.36 33.97
C ASP A 120 3.52 -4.26 33.01
N ALA A 121 4.24 -5.24 33.56
CA ALA A 121 5.05 -6.17 32.78
C ALA A 121 4.21 -7.06 31.84
N ALA A 122 3.02 -7.50 32.28
CA ALA A 122 2.19 -8.42 31.49
C ALA A 122 1.66 -7.72 30.23
N THR A 123 1.06 -6.54 30.39
CA THR A 123 0.55 -5.75 29.25
C THR A 123 1.69 -5.32 28.32
N ARG A 124 2.86 -4.98 28.87
CA ARG A 124 4.04 -4.62 28.08
C ARG A 124 4.46 -5.78 27.18
N ASP A 125 4.58 -6.98 27.73
CA ASP A 125 5.07 -8.15 27.00
C ASP A 125 4.04 -8.61 25.94
N ASP A 126 2.74 -8.56 26.26
CA ASP A 126 1.65 -8.83 25.30
C ASP A 126 1.64 -7.82 24.14
N ALA A 127 1.79 -6.54 24.46
CA ALA A 127 1.85 -5.48 23.46
C ALA A 127 3.10 -5.61 22.58
N ALA A 128 4.26 -5.95 23.15
CA ALA A 128 5.48 -6.24 22.40
C ALA A 128 5.30 -7.41 21.43
N ALA A 129 4.61 -8.48 21.86
CA ALA A 129 4.29 -9.60 21.00
C ALA A 129 3.33 -9.18 19.86
N GLN A 130 2.35 -8.32 20.13
CA GLN A 130 1.44 -7.79 19.09
C GLN A 130 2.16 -6.87 18.09
N ILE A 131 3.10 -6.04 18.55
CA ILE A 131 4.00 -5.25 17.72
C ILE A 131 4.79 -6.17 16.77
N ALA A 132 5.38 -7.25 17.28
CA ALA A 132 6.12 -8.21 16.46
C ALA A 132 5.21 -8.91 15.42
N ARG A 133 4.01 -9.35 15.83
CA ARG A 133 3.03 -10.00 14.94
C ARG A 133 2.57 -9.08 13.81
N THR A 134 2.21 -7.84 14.14
CA THR A 134 1.78 -6.85 13.13
C THR A 134 2.91 -6.51 12.15
N GLY A 135 4.16 -6.46 12.62
CA GLY A 135 5.34 -6.32 11.75
C GLY A 135 5.45 -7.46 10.73
N GLN A 136 5.34 -8.71 11.18
CA GLN A 136 5.38 -9.88 10.29
C GLN A 136 4.21 -9.90 9.30
N GLN A 137 3.00 -9.57 9.76
CA GLN A 137 1.81 -9.46 8.92
C GLN A 137 1.98 -8.38 7.86
N PHE A 138 2.56 -7.23 8.23
CA PHE A 138 2.85 -6.15 7.30
C PHE A 138 3.83 -6.61 6.22
N THR A 139 4.96 -7.22 6.60
CA THR A 139 5.94 -7.75 5.64
C THR A 139 5.32 -8.74 4.64
N ARG A 140 4.41 -9.61 5.09
CA ARG A 140 3.66 -10.51 4.18
C ARG A 140 2.74 -9.73 3.23
N ALA A 141 2.04 -8.74 3.76
CA ALA A 141 1.20 -7.87 2.93
C ALA A 141 2.01 -7.07 1.89
N LEU A 142 3.27 -6.70 2.18
CA LEU A 142 4.16 -6.08 1.20
C LEU A 142 4.45 -7.01 0.01
N ALA A 143 4.78 -8.27 0.30
CA ALA A 143 5.07 -9.25 -0.74
C ALA A 143 3.84 -9.52 -1.63
N GLU A 144 2.66 -9.66 -1.00
CA GLU A 144 1.40 -9.83 -1.74
C GLU A 144 1.05 -8.58 -2.58
N LEU A 145 1.35 -7.38 -2.09
CA LEU A 145 1.15 -6.14 -2.83
C LEU A 145 2.08 -6.02 -4.05
N ASP A 146 3.33 -6.47 -3.91
CA ASP A 146 4.27 -6.46 -5.03
C ASP A 146 3.87 -7.47 -6.12
N ALA A 147 3.39 -8.65 -5.71
CA ALA A 147 2.83 -9.63 -6.63
C ALA A 147 1.59 -9.05 -7.35
N LEU A 148 0.66 -8.45 -6.61
CA LEU A 148 -0.52 -7.80 -7.19
C LEU A 148 -0.15 -6.67 -8.15
N ARG A 149 0.86 -5.85 -7.82
CA ARG A 149 1.39 -4.81 -8.69
C ARG A 149 1.91 -5.40 -10.00
N SER A 150 2.64 -6.50 -9.93
CA SER A 150 3.19 -7.19 -11.10
C SER A 150 2.08 -7.77 -11.98
N ASP A 151 1.07 -8.40 -11.38
CA ASP A 151 -0.10 -8.94 -12.08
C ASP A 151 -0.89 -7.83 -12.81
N LEU A 152 -1.09 -6.69 -12.14
CA LEU A 152 -1.75 -5.52 -12.71
C LEU A 152 -0.96 -4.97 -13.92
N LEU A 153 0.36 -4.77 -13.77
CA LEU A 153 1.21 -4.32 -14.88
C LEU A 153 1.16 -5.28 -16.07
N ALA A 154 1.17 -6.59 -15.83
CA ALA A 154 1.05 -7.57 -16.90
C ALA A 154 -0.31 -7.51 -17.61
N ALA A 155 -1.41 -7.26 -16.89
CA ALA A 155 -2.72 -7.06 -17.49
C ALA A 155 -2.76 -5.80 -18.37
N MET A 156 -2.19 -4.69 -17.87
CA MET A 156 -2.09 -3.44 -18.62
C MET A 156 -1.25 -3.61 -19.90
N ASP A 157 -0.10 -4.28 -19.80
CA ASP A 157 0.81 -4.50 -20.94
C ASP A 157 0.12 -5.38 -22.01
N ARG A 158 -0.64 -6.42 -21.61
CA ARG A 158 -1.45 -7.21 -22.55
C ARG A 158 -2.50 -6.36 -23.27
N GLN A 159 -3.20 -5.50 -22.53
CA GLN A 159 -4.25 -4.67 -23.12
C GLN A 159 -3.68 -3.63 -24.09
N LEU A 160 -2.57 -2.98 -23.72
CA LEU A 160 -1.87 -2.04 -24.59
C LEU A 160 -1.39 -2.71 -25.89
N ALA A 161 -0.86 -3.93 -25.81
CA ALA A 161 -0.44 -4.69 -26.98
C ALA A 161 -1.61 -4.99 -27.94
N LYS A 162 -2.78 -5.36 -27.42
CA LYS A 162 -4.00 -5.56 -28.24
C LYS A 162 -4.40 -4.28 -28.97
N THR A 163 -4.36 -3.12 -28.29
CA THR A 163 -4.71 -1.84 -28.92
C THR A 163 -3.74 -1.47 -30.04
N ILE A 164 -2.44 -1.69 -29.85
CA ILE A 164 -1.43 -1.45 -30.89
C ILE A 164 -1.68 -2.37 -32.10
N ALA A 165 -1.92 -3.66 -31.85
CA ALA A 165 -2.22 -4.62 -32.92
C ALA A 165 -3.47 -4.23 -33.70
N ALA A 166 -4.56 -3.84 -33.01
CA ALA A 166 -5.80 -3.39 -33.65
C ALA A 166 -5.64 -2.08 -34.45
N GLY A 167 -4.82 -1.14 -33.96
CA GLY A 167 -4.50 0.11 -34.66
C GLY A 167 -3.58 -0.08 -35.88
N GLY A 168 -2.85 -1.19 -35.96
CA GLY A 168 -1.98 -1.54 -37.09
C GLY A 168 -2.70 -2.19 -38.29
N VAL A 169 -3.97 -2.58 -38.16
CA VAL A 169 -4.75 -3.22 -39.25
C VAL A 169 -5.53 -2.20 -40.09
N SER A 170 -4.89 -1.09 -40.47
CA SER A 170 -5.40 -0.20 -41.52
C SER A 170 -4.44 -0.23 -42.71
N SER A 171 -4.56 -1.26 -43.53
CA SER A 171 -4.00 -1.25 -44.89
C SER A 171 -5.03 -0.58 -45.81
N PRO A 172 -4.72 0.57 -46.44
CA PRO A 172 -5.61 1.13 -47.44
C PRO A 172 -5.61 0.20 -48.65
N GLY A 173 -6.80 -0.26 -49.02
CA GLY A 173 -7.00 -1.05 -50.23
C GLY A 173 -6.45 -0.30 -51.44
N ILE A 174 -5.36 -0.81 -52.01
CA ILE A 174 -4.97 -0.47 -53.37
C ILE A 174 -5.91 -1.28 -54.26
N SER A 175 -6.98 -0.63 -54.74
CA SER A 175 -7.70 -1.09 -55.92
C SER A 175 -6.83 -0.81 -57.15
N PRO A 176 -6.41 -1.81 -57.94
CA PRO A 176 -5.92 -1.53 -59.27
C PRO A 176 -7.13 -1.24 -60.16
N SER A 177 -7.20 0.00 -60.64
CA SER A 177 -8.06 0.39 -61.74
C SER A 177 -7.44 -0.06 -63.07
N VAL A 178 -8.25 -0.81 -63.82
CA VAL A 178 -8.25 -1.10 -65.28
C VAL A 178 -7.04 -1.82 -65.86
#